data_AF-A0A562KM47-F1
#
_entry.id   AF-A0A562KM47-F1
#
_cell.length_a   1.000
_cell.length_b   1.000
_cell.length_c   1.000
_cell.angle_alpha   90.00
_cell.angle_beta   90.00
_cell.angle_gamma   90.00
#
_symmetry.space_group_name_H-M   'P 1'
#
loop_
_entity.id
_entity.type
_entity.pdbx_description
1 polymer ?
#
loop_
_entity_poly.entity_id
_entity_poly.type
_entity_poly.pdbx_seq_one_letter_code
_entity_poly.pdbx_strand_id
1 'polypeptide(L)'
;MKQVLFLFVSLFVLSCSKNPVPKPDNLLDEEVMVNIIYDISILQATDGSMSYKLSDHNIKMDQYIFEKYKIDSITYRENQRYYAADARKYKKIYKKVIERFEKENPANTQNINNETSVGGYNNSVE
;
A
#
# COMPACT_ATOMS: atom_id res chain seq x y z
N MET A 1 28.94 -14.74 34.07
CA MET A 1 27.49 -14.87 33.76
C MET A 1 26.70 -13.57 33.97
N LYS A 2 26.97 -12.74 34.99
CA LYS A 2 26.27 -11.45 35.21
C LYS A 2 26.52 -10.36 34.13
N GLN A 3 27.69 -10.33 33.50
CA GLN A 3 28.02 -9.33 32.47
C GLN A 3 27.31 -9.60 31.13
N VAL A 4 27.08 -10.87 30.78
CA VAL A 4 26.31 -11.25 29.58
C VAL A 4 24.84 -10.86 29.74
N LEU A 5 24.30 -10.98 30.95
CA LEU A 5 22.94 -10.56 31.27
C LEU A 5 22.76 -9.04 31.10
N PHE A 6 23.75 -8.25 31.51
CA PHE A 6 23.74 -6.79 31.32
C PHE A 6 23.82 -6.39 29.85
N LEU A 7 24.62 -7.10 29.04
CA LEU A 7 24.70 -6.90 27.60
C LEU A 7 23.36 -7.21 26.91
N PHE A 8 22.69 -8.29 27.32
CA PHE A 8 21.41 -8.72 26.77
C PHE A 8 20.28 -7.74 27.13
N VAL A 9 20.25 -7.25 28.37
CA VAL A 9 19.29 -6.23 28.82
C VAL A 9 19.53 -4.89 28.11
N SER A 10 20.78 -4.49 27.90
CA SER A 10 21.12 -3.26 27.16
C SER A 10 20.69 -3.31 25.68
N LEU A 11 20.72 -4.49 25.05
CA LEU A 11 20.30 -4.66 23.65
C LEU A 11 18.78 -4.52 23.49
N PHE A 12 18.01 -4.89 24.51
CA PHE A 12 16.54 -4.77 24.50
C PHE A 12 16.05 -3.32 24.56
N VAL A 13 16.80 -2.41 25.19
CA VAL A 13 16.37 -1.00 25.35
C VAL A 13 16.52 -0.19 24.04
N LEU A 14 17.34 -0.66 23.08
CA LEU A 14 17.49 -0.04 21.76
C LEU A 14 16.36 -0.39 20.79
N SER A 15 15.50 -1.36 21.11
CA SER A 15 14.36 -1.76 20.27
C SER A 15 13.16 -0.79 20.37
N CYS A 16 13.36 0.41 20.91
CA CYS A 16 12.31 1.41 21.04
C CYS A 16 11.84 1.87 19.64
N SER A 17 10.66 1.40 19.26
CA SER A 17 10.05 1.47 17.94
C SER A 17 9.51 2.86 17.61
N LYS A 18 10.40 3.83 17.42
CA LYS A 18 10.07 5.03 16.65
C LYS A 18 9.90 4.61 15.20
N ASN A 19 8.77 4.96 14.59
CA ASN A 19 8.51 4.69 13.18
C ASN A 19 9.68 5.29 12.36
N PRO A 20 10.51 4.47 11.69
CA PRO A 20 11.77 4.94 11.11
C PRO A 20 11.55 5.76 9.83
N VAL A 21 10.31 5.84 9.35
CA VAL A 21 9.99 6.55 8.11
C VAL A 21 9.57 7.99 8.42
N PRO A 22 10.29 9.00 7.88
CA PRO A 22 9.93 10.40 8.06
C PRO A 22 8.58 10.71 7.40
N LYS A 23 7.89 11.72 7.92
CA LYS A 23 6.67 12.26 7.30
C LYS A 23 7.07 12.95 5.97
N PRO A 24 6.42 12.63 4.83
CA PRO A 24 6.66 13.32 3.57
C PRO A 24 6.29 14.79 3.66
N ASP A 25 6.96 15.63 2.88
CA ASP A 25 6.65 17.06 2.77
C ASP A 25 5.23 17.27 2.22
N ASN A 26 4.89 16.50 1.19
CA ASN A 26 3.57 16.45 0.58
C ASN A 26 2.79 15.21 1.06
N LEU A 27 2.38 15.20 2.32
CA LEU A 27 1.56 14.11 2.85
C LEU A 27 0.15 14.12 2.22
N LEU A 28 -0.19 13.05 1.50
CA LEU A 28 -1.52 12.78 0.98
C LEU A 28 -2.44 12.34 2.11
N ASP A 29 -3.71 12.74 2.06
CA ASP A 29 -4.72 12.28 2.99
C ASP A 29 -4.96 10.76 2.85
N GLU A 30 -5.37 10.12 3.96
CA GLU A 30 -5.66 8.68 3.98
C GLU A 30 -6.73 8.32 2.94
N GLU A 31 -7.78 9.13 2.79
CA GLU A 31 -8.83 8.95 1.78
C GLU A 31 -8.30 9.06 0.35
N VAL A 32 -7.34 9.96 0.10
CA VAL A 32 -6.69 10.08 -1.22
C VAL A 32 -5.89 8.82 -1.53
N MET A 33 -5.15 8.27 -0.55
CA MET A 33 -4.44 7.01 -0.71
C MET A 33 -5.38 5.82 -0.93
N VAL A 34 -6.52 5.76 -0.25
CA VAL A 34 -7.57 4.76 -0.52
C VAL A 34 -8.01 4.84 -1.98
N ASN A 35 -8.27 6.04 -2.48
CA ASN A 35 -8.70 6.23 -3.87
C ASN A 35 -7.60 5.84 -4.87
N ILE A 36 -6.34 6.23 -4.63
CA ILE A 36 -5.21 5.85 -5.48
C ILE A 36 -5.08 4.33 -5.57
N ILE A 37 -5.10 3.62 -4.43
CA ILE A 37 -4.95 2.16 -4.39
C ILE A 37 -6.15 1.47 -5.06
N TYR A 38 -7.36 2.00 -4.89
CA TYR A 38 -8.55 1.52 -5.58
C TYR A 38 -8.40 1.59 -7.11
N ASP A 39 -8.00 2.74 -7.64
CA ASP A 39 -7.81 2.93 -9.08
C ASP A 39 -6.67 2.09 -9.64
N ILE A 40 -5.55 1.98 -8.92
CA ILE A 40 -4.44 1.08 -9.29
C ILE A 40 -4.95 -0.37 -9.37
N SER A 41 -5.76 -0.80 -8.42
CA SER A 41 -6.30 -2.17 -8.40
C SER A 41 -7.19 -2.44 -9.62
N ILE A 42 -7.99 -1.45 -10.05
CA ILE A 42 -8.79 -1.54 -11.29
C ILE A 42 -7.90 -1.61 -12.52
N LEU A 43 -6.89 -0.74 -12.62
CA LEU A 43 -5.96 -0.72 -13.74
C LEU A 43 -5.21 -2.06 -13.85
N GLN A 44 -4.74 -2.62 -12.74
CA GLN A 44 -4.08 -3.92 -12.68
C GLN A 44 -5.01 -5.07 -13.07
N ALA A 45 -6.25 -5.07 -12.59
CA ALA A 45 -7.25 -6.06 -12.98
C ALA A 45 -7.56 -5.97 -14.48
N THR A 46 -7.62 -4.75 -15.03
CA THR A 46 -7.84 -4.52 -16.46
C THR A 46 -6.64 -4.96 -17.28
N ASP A 47 -5.42 -4.67 -16.84
CA ASP A 47 -4.20 -5.09 -17.54
C ASP A 47 -4.05 -6.61 -17.56
N GLY A 48 -4.28 -7.27 -16.41
CA GLY A 48 -4.19 -8.72 -16.29
C GLY A 48 -5.27 -9.49 -17.05
N SER A 49 -6.47 -8.92 -17.19
CA SER A 49 -7.58 -9.57 -17.92
C SER A 49 -7.69 -9.15 -19.38
N MET A 50 -7.28 -7.91 -19.70
CA MET A 50 -7.55 -7.26 -20.97
C MET A 50 -6.55 -6.14 -21.29
N SER A 51 -5.25 -6.46 -21.24
CA SER A 51 -4.13 -5.55 -21.53
C SER A 51 -4.27 -4.75 -22.84
N TYR A 52 -4.92 -5.32 -23.87
CA TYR A 52 -5.17 -4.60 -25.12
C TYR A 52 -5.98 -3.30 -24.89
N LYS A 53 -6.89 -3.26 -23.91
CA LYS A 53 -7.70 -2.06 -23.65
C LYS A 53 -6.84 -0.88 -23.19
N LEU A 54 -5.82 -1.13 -22.38
CA LEU A 54 -4.91 -0.06 -21.98
C LEU A 54 -4.04 0.37 -23.16
N SER A 55 -3.53 -0.61 -23.91
CA SER A 55 -2.64 -0.37 -25.06
C SER A 55 -3.32 0.38 -26.20
N ASP A 56 -4.55 -0.01 -26.57
CA ASP A 56 -5.35 0.63 -27.63
C ASP A 56 -5.64 2.11 -27.32
N HIS A 57 -5.80 2.43 -26.04
CA HIS A 57 -6.00 3.78 -25.56
C HIS A 57 -4.69 4.50 -25.17
N ASN A 58 -3.52 3.89 -25.43
CA ASN A 58 -2.19 4.41 -25.05
C ASN A 58 -2.08 4.81 -23.57
N ILE A 59 -2.80 4.11 -22.69
CA ILE A 59 -2.84 4.38 -21.27
C ILE A 59 -1.63 3.76 -20.58
N LYS A 60 -0.78 4.61 -20.00
CA LYS A 60 0.25 4.19 -19.04
C LYS A 60 -0.30 4.34 -17.63
N MET A 61 -0.37 3.24 -16.88
CA MET A 61 -1.02 3.19 -15.57
C MET A 61 -0.49 4.25 -14.61
N ASP A 62 0.83 4.31 -14.42
CA ASP A 62 1.47 5.26 -13.50
C ASP A 62 1.16 6.71 -13.91
N GLN A 63 1.27 7.02 -15.19
CA GLN A 63 1.00 8.36 -15.71
C GLN A 63 -0.46 8.76 -15.49
N TYR A 64 -1.40 7.85 -15.75
CA TYR A 64 -2.82 8.07 -15.50
C TYR A 64 -3.10 8.39 -14.02
N ILE A 65 -2.48 7.66 -13.09
CA ILE A 65 -2.62 7.93 -11.65
C ILE A 65 -2.04 9.29 -11.28
N PHE A 66 -0.84 9.61 -11.76
CA PHE A 66 -0.18 10.88 -11.47
C PHE A 66 -0.99 12.08 -11.97
N GLU A 67 -1.52 11.98 -13.19
CA GLU A 67 -2.39 13.02 -13.77
C GLU A 67 -3.71 13.15 -13.02
N LYS A 68 -4.39 12.04 -12.72
CA LYS A 68 -5.70 12.04 -12.05
C LYS A 68 -5.63 12.66 -10.65
N TYR A 69 -4.60 12.33 -9.89
CA TYR A 69 -4.44 12.80 -8.50
C TYR A 69 -3.57 14.05 -8.37
N LYS A 70 -3.00 14.54 -9.48
CA LYS A 70 -2.09 15.70 -9.51
C LYS A 70 -0.88 15.51 -8.59
N ILE A 71 -0.29 14.33 -8.63
CA ILE A 71 0.90 13.95 -7.85
C ILE A 71 2.03 13.52 -8.77
N ASP A 72 3.26 13.54 -8.28
CA ASP A 72 4.40 12.97 -8.97
C ASP A 72 4.83 11.62 -8.36
N SER A 73 5.78 10.96 -9.02
CA SER A 73 6.29 9.66 -8.59
C SER A 73 7.02 9.70 -7.25
N ILE A 74 7.59 10.85 -6.88
CA ILE A 74 8.31 11.05 -5.62
C ILE A 74 7.29 11.10 -4.48
N THR A 75 6.29 11.97 -4.63
CA THR A 75 5.16 12.14 -3.72
C THR A 75 4.46 10.80 -3.50
N TYR A 76 4.13 10.07 -4.55
CA TYR A 76 3.52 8.74 -4.41
C TYR A 76 4.41 7.79 -3.61
N ARG A 77 5.69 7.65 -3.98
CA ARG A 77 6.63 6.72 -3.33
C ARG A 77 6.85 7.04 -1.85
N GLU A 78 6.97 8.32 -1.51
CA GLU A 78 7.17 8.75 -0.11
C GLU A 78 5.93 8.51 0.74
N ASN A 79 4.75 8.80 0.20
CA ASN A 79 3.48 8.53 0.87
C ASN A 79 3.25 7.03 1.04
N GLN A 80 3.49 6.24 0.00
CA GLN A 80 3.44 4.79 0.04
C GLN A 80 4.33 4.24 1.17
N ARG A 81 5.58 4.72 1.25
CA ARG A 81 6.52 4.33 2.32
C ARG A 81 6.03 4.76 3.70
N TYR A 82 5.52 5.98 3.84
CA TYR A 82 5.02 6.52 5.10
C TYR A 82 3.84 5.74 5.65
N TYR A 83 2.85 5.43 4.80
CA TYR A 83 1.68 4.66 5.20
C TYR A 83 2.01 3.18 5.46
N ALA A 84 2.89 2.57 4.66
CA ALA A 84 3.32 1.18 4.84
C ALA A 84 4.15 0.96 6.13
N ALA A 85 4.74 2.01 6.67
CA ALA A 85 5.56 1.92 7.88
C ALA A 85 4.75 1.66 9.16
N ASP A 86 3.44 1.95 9.16
CA ASP A 86 2.49 1.49 10.18
C ASP A 86 1.57 0.44 9.58
N ALA A 87 1.86 -0.83 9.84
CA ALA A 87 1.09 -1.95 9.33
C ALA A 87 -0.41 -1.90 9.69
N ARG A 88 -0.78 -1.32 10.85
CA ARG A 88 -2.20 -1.19 11.23
C ARG A 88 -2.88 -0.11 10.39
N LYS A 89 -2.21 1.03 10.19
CA LYS A 89 -2.73 2.11 9.34
C LYS A 89 -2.86 1.65 7.89
N TYR A 90 -1.85 0.95 7.38
CA TYR A 90 -1.85 0.43 6.02
C TYR A 90 -2.95 -0.62 5.82
N LYS A 91 -3.13 -1.55 6.76
CA LYS A 91 -4.24 -2.51 6.74
C LYS A 91 -5.60 -1.83 6.68
N LYS A 92 -5.79 -0.72 7.41
CA LYS A 92 -7.05 0.05 7.40
C LYS A 92 -7.33 0.67 6.02
N ILE A 93 -6.30 1.18 5.34
CA ILE A 93 -6.42 1.71 3.98
C ILE A 93 -6.93 0.60 3.03
N TYR A 94 -6.28 -0.56 3.02
CA TYR A 94 -6.74 -1.68 2.19
C TYR A 94 -8.14 -2.17 2.54
N LYS A 95 -8.49 -2.19 3.84
CA LYS A 95 -9.85 -2.53 4.26
C LYS A 95 -10.88 -1.59 3.63
N LYS A 96 -10.64 -0.28 3.64
CA LYS A 96 -11.52 0.70 3.00
C LYS A 96 -11.61 0.50 1.48
N VAL A 97 -10.50 0.14 0.83
CA VAL A 97 -10.49 -0.20 -0.61
C VAL A 97 -11.41 -1.40 -0.88
N ILE A 98 -11.32 -2.46 -0.08
CA ILE A 98 -12.18 -3.65 -0.19
C ILE A 98 -13.64 -3.28 0.07
N GLU A 99 -13.94 -2.56 1.15
CA GLU A 99 -15.30 -2.09 1.46
C GLU A 99 -15.90 -1.26 0.31
N ARG A 100 -15.08 -0.46 -0.38
CA ARG A 100 -15.51 0.27 -1.57
C ARG A 100 -15.83 -0.65 -2.74
N PHE A 101 -14.99 -1.65 -3.01
CA PHE A 101 -15.28 -2.66 -4.04
C PHE A 101 -16.59 -3.40 -3.77
N GLU A 102 -16.83 -3.80 -2.52
CA GLU A 102 -18.07 -4.47 -2.10
C GLU A 102 -19.29 -3.57 -2.28
N LYS A 103 -19.16 -2.27 -1.98
CA LYS A 103 -20.22 -1.28 -2.18
C LYS A 103 -20.55 -1.08 -3.66
N GLU A 104 -19.53 -1.03 -4.52
CA GLU A 104 -19.71 -0.83 -5.97
C GLU A 104 -20.14 -2.13 -6.69
N ASN A 105 -19.86 -3.31 -6.13
CA ASN A 105 -20.21 -4.62 -6.70
C ASN A 105 -20.78 -5.60 -5.64
N PRO A 106 -22.02 -5.38 -5.16
CA PRO A 106 -22.61 -6.15 -4.06
C PRO A 106 -22.85 -7.64 -4.36
N ALA A 107 -22.68 -8.09 -5.61
CA ALA A 107 -22.88 -9.47 -6.03
C ALA A 107 -21.65 -10.38 -5.84
N ASN A 108 -20.47 -9.85 -5.46
CA ASN A 108 -19.19 -10.60 -5.39
C ASN A 108 -18.68 -10.85 -3.95
N THR A 109 -19.49 -10.61 -2.92
CA THR A 109 -19.07 -10.47 -1.51
C THR A 109 -18.71 -11.79 -0.78
N GLN A 110 -18.70 -12.95 -1.45
CA GLN A 110 -18.57 -14.26 -0.76
C GLN A 110 -17.15 -14.88 -0.77
N ASN A 111 -16.14 -14.26 -1.41
CA ASN A 111 -14.83 -14.91 -1.61
C ASN A 111 -13.60 -14.18 -1.03
N ILE A 112 -13.72 -12.96 -0.50
CA ILE A 112 -12.55 -12.15 -0.08
C ILE A 112 -12.15 -12.41 1.39
N ASN A 113 -13.06 -12.95 2.20
CA ASN A 113 -12.85 -13.14 3.66
C ASN A 113 -11.88 -14.28 4.00
N ASN A 114 -11.45 -15.05 3.00
CA ASN A 114 -10.77 -16.33 3.15
C ASN A 114 -9.24 -16.20 3.00
N GLU A 115 -8.73 -15.08 2.46
CA GLU A 115 -7.33 -14.97 2.01
C GLU A 115 -6.52 -13.84 2.68
N THR A 116 -7.02 -13.22 3.75
CA THR A 116 -6.22 -12.28 4.57
C THR A 116 -5.18 -12.96 5.48
N SER A 117 -4.48 -13.97 4.98
CA SER A 117 -3.07 -14.20 5.34
C SER A 117 -2.23 -13.40 4.35
N VAL A 118 -1.95 -12.15 4.69
CA VAL A 118 -1.13 -11.22 3.89
C VAL A 118 0.24 -11.88 3.63
N GLY A 119 0.35 -12.52 2.47
CA GLY A 119 1.60 -12.97 1.87
C GLY A 119 2.45 -11.74 1.52
N GLY A 120 3.74 -11.83 1.80
CA GLY A 120 4.68 -10.73 1.69
C GLY A 120 4.74 -10.09 0.31
N TYR A 121 4.91 -8.77 0.30
CA TYR A 121 5.45 -8.05 -0.83
C TYR A 121 6.86 -8.59 -1.13
N ASN A 122 6.96 -9.52 -2.09
CA ASN A 122 8.24 -9.94 -2.65
C ASN A 122 8.72 -8.88 -3.63
N ASN A 123 9.55 -7.96 -3.12
CA ASN A 123 10.46 -7.22 -3.97
C ASN A 123 11.65 -8.15 -4.29
N SER A 124 11.59 -8.79 -5.44
CA SER A 124 12.75 -9.43 -6.07
C SER A 124 12.80 -8.97 -7.51
N VAL A 125 13.44 -7.82 -7.70
CA VAL A 125 14.12 -7.51 -8.96
C VAL A 125 15.36 -8.41 -8.97
N GLU A 126 15.35 -9.39 -9.85
CA GLU A 126 16.56 -9.91 -10.51
C GLU A 126 16.27 -9.98 -12.00
#